data_AF-A0A673N0Q1-F1
#
_entry.id   AF-A0A673N0Q1-F1
#
_cell.length_a   1.000
_cell.length_b   1.000
_cell.length_c   1.000
_cell.angle_alpha   90.00
_cell.angle_beta   90.00
_cell.angle_gamma   90.00
#
_symmetry.space_group_name_H-M   'P 1'
#
loop_
_entity.id
_entity.type
_entity.pdbx_description
1 polymer ?
#
loop_
_entity_poly.entity_id
_entity_poly.type
_entity_poly.pdbx_seq_one_letter_code
_entity_poly.pdbx_strand_id
1 'polypeptide(L)' 'MYTNDVTSLVQGDSGGPLNCQRSDGTWDVHGIVSFGSSLGCNYPKKPSVFTRVSGYISWINNDVAKNKCCVGEF' A
#
# COMPACT_ATOMS: atom_id res chain seq x y z
N MET A 1 2.96 -8.88 -1.09
CA MET A 1 3.63 -8.82 0.23
C MET A 1 2.61 -9.22 1.27
N TYR A 2 3.00 -10.03 2.25
CA TYR A 2 2.13 -10.44 3.35
C TYR A 2 2.48 -9.65 4.59
N THR A 3 1.47 -9.17 5.30
CA THR A 3 1.68 -8.52 6.61
C THR A 3 0.66 -9.03 7.61
N ASN A 4 0.99 -8.88 8.88
CA ASN A 4 0.06 -9.08 9.99
C ASN A 4 -0.74 -7.80 10.29
N ASP A 5 -0.65 -6.79 9.42
CA ASP A 5 -1.44 -5.58 9.54
C ASP A 5 -2.84 -5.84 9.00
N VAL A 6 -3.75 -6.13 9.92
CA VAL A 6 -5.15 -6.44 9.62
C VAL A 6 -6.00 -5.16 9.61
N THR A 7 -5.53 -4.12 10.30
CA THR A 7 -6.18 -2.83 10.44
C THR A 7 -6.48 -2.22 9.07
N SER A 8 -5.51 -2.28 8.15
CA SER A 8 -5.68 -1.75 6.79
C SER A 8 -6.71 -2.49 5.93
N LEU A 9 -7.09 -3.73 6.27
CA LEU A 9 -8.14 -4.47 5.53
C LEU A 9 -9.55 -4.23 6.09
N VAL A 10 -9.66 -3.92 7.39
CA VAL A 10 -10.95 -3.72 8.06
C VAL A 10 -11.36 -2.26 8.06
N GLN A 11 -10.39 -1.38 8.29
CA GLN A 11 -10.60 0.06 8.50
C GLN A 11 -9.98 0.90 7.38
N GLY A 12 -9.18 0.27 6.51
CA GLY A 12 -8.65 0.92 5.31
C GLY A 12 -9.56 0.69 4.10
N ASP A 13 -9.39 1.55 3.11
CA ASP A 13 -10.07 1.41 1.82
C ASP A 13 -9.34 0.40 0.92
N SER A 14 -10.10 -0.26 0.05
CA SER A 14 -9.52 -1.04 -1.04
C SER A 14 -8.63 -0.13 -1.90
N GLY A 15 -7.37 -0.52 -2.10
CA GLY A 15 -6.37 0.32 -2.77
C GLY A 15 -5.70 1.39 -1.88
N GLY A 16 -5.99 1.42 -0.58
CA GLY A 16 -5.33 2.32 0.37
C GLY A 16 -3.85 1.98 0.62
N PRO A 17 -3.04 2.95 1.09
CA PRO A 17 -1.62 2.74 1.36
C PRO A 17 -1.37 2.01 2.67
N LEU A 18 -0.39 1.11 2.66
CA LEU A 18 0.26 0.59 3.86
C LEU A 18 1.48 1.46 4.17
N ASN A 19 1.35 2.30 5.19
CA ASN A 19 2.40 3.21 5.63
C ASN A 19 3.30 2.56 6.70
N CYS A 20 4.61 2.74 6.57
CA CYS A 20 5.58 2.33 7.58
C CYS A 20 6.47 3.52 7.96
N GLN A 21 6.63 3.77 9.26
CA GLN A 21 7.50 4.84 9.73
C GLN A 21 8.95 4.36 9.77
N ARG A 22 9.85 5.15 9.18
CA ARG A 22 11.30 4.98 9.28
C ARG A 22 11.81 5.45 10.63
N SER A 23 13.04 5.02 10.97
CA SER A 23 13.73 5.44 12.19
C SER A 23 14.01 6.95 12.26
N ASP A 24 14.04 7.65 11.13
CA ASP A 24 14.19 9.12 11.04
C ASP A 24 12.86 9.88 11.19
N GLY A 25 11.75 9.17 11.42
CA GLY A 25 10.42 9.74 11.58
C GLY A 25 9.65 9.96 10.27
N THR A 26 10.28 9.75 9.11
CA THR A 26 9.60 9.82 7.81
C THR A 26 8.69 8.61 7.57
N TRP A 27 7.72 8.75 6.69
CA TRP A 27 6.76 7.68 6.37
C TRP A 27 6.94 7.22 4.92
N ASP A 28 6.94 5.90 4.74
CA ASP A 28 6.99 5.25 3.44
C ASP A 28 5.72 4.48 3.15
N VAL A 29 5.32 4.46 1.88
CA VAL A 29 4.30 3.54 1.39
C VAL A 29 4.97 2.24 0.95
N HIS A 30 4.80 1.18 1.75
CA HIS A 30 5.38 -0.14 1.46
C HIS A 30 4.46 -1.03 0.64
N GLY A 31 3.14 -0.83 0.79
CA GLY A 31 2.16 -1.64 0.11
C GLY A 31 0.89 -0.87 -0.27
N ILE A 32 0.11 -1.48 -1.15
CA ILE A 32 -1.25 -1.06 -1.49
C ILE A 32 -2.17 -2.21 -1.13
N VAL A 33 -3.24 -1.94 -0.39
CA VAL A 33 -4.24 -2.94 0.01
C VAL A 33 -4.76 -3.67 -1.24
N SER A 34 -4.62 -5.00 -1.26
CA SER A 34 -5.06 -5.83 -2.38
C SER A 34 -6.26 -6.69 -1.97
N PHE A 35 -6.04 -7.71 -1.13
CA PHE A 35 -7.11 -8.57 -0.66
C PHE A 35 -6.80 -9.23 0.67
N GLY A 36 -7.86 -9.62 1.37
CA GLY A 36 -7.83 -10.42 2.59
C GLY A 36 -8.43 -11.81 2.38
N SER A 37 -8.55 -12.57 3.47
CA SER A 37 -9.31 -13.81 3.44
C SER A 37 -10.80 -13.54 3.20
N SER A 38 -11.44 -14.37 2.38
CA SER A 38 -12.90 -14.38 2.22
C SER A 38 -13.65 -14.78 3.50
N LEU A 39 -12.96 -15.40 4.46
CA LEU A 39 -13.51 -15.78 5.76
C LEU A 39 -13.55 -14.62 6.77
N GLY A 40 -13.20 -13.41 6.32
CA GLY A 40 -13.15 -12.21 7.15
C GLY A 40 -11.72 -11.81 7.50
N CYS A 41 -11.63 -10.66 8.16
CA CYS A 41 -10.35 -10.10 8.60
C CYS A 41 -9.86 -10.81 9.86
N ASN A 42 -8.54 -10.83 10.06
CA ASN A 42 -7.85 -11.44 11.21
C ASN A 42 -8.02 -12.96 11.31
N TYR A 43 -8.30 -13.65 10.20
CA TYR A 43 -8.43 -15.10 10.22
C TYR A 43 -7.04 -15.75 10.45
N PRO A 44 -6.90 -16.67 11.42
CA PRO A 44 -5.62 -17.29 11.75
C PRO A 44 -4.93 -17.89 10.53
N LYS A 45 -3.62 -17.62 10.38
CA LYS A 45 -2.79 -18.08 9.25
C LYS A 45 -3.25 -17.60 7.86
N LYS A 46 -4.09 -16.55 7.79
CA LYS A 46 -4.47 -15.89 6.54
C LYS A 46 -4.06 -14.41 6.62
N PRO A 47 -2.78 -14.11 6.32
CA PRO A 47 -2.29 -12.74 6.39
C PRO A 47 -2.94 -11.86 5.34
N SER A 48 -2.94 -10.56 5.61
CA SER A 48 -3.37 -9.53 4.67
C SER A 48 -2.41 -9.47 3.47
N VAL A 49 -2.94 -9.35 2.26
CA VAL A 49 -2.14 -9.30 1.03
C VAL A 49 -2.12 -7.88 0.46
N PHE A 50 -0.92 -7.39 0.19
CA PHE A 50 -0.66 -6.07 -0.38
C PHE A 50 0.16 -6.18 -1.66
N THR A 51 -0.11 -5.30 -2.62
CA THR A 51 0.81 -5.05 -3.73
C THR A 51 2.07 -4.39 -3.17
N ARG A 52 3.25 -4.95 -3.47
CA ARG A 52 4.53 -4.44 -2.94
C ARG A 52 4.99 -3.22 -3.74
N VAL A 53 4.87 -2.01 -3.19
CA VAL A 53 5.20 -0.76 -3.91
C VAL A 53 6.64 -0.74 -4.40
N SER A 54 7.58 -1.24 -3.59
CA SER A 54 9.00 -1.26 -3.98
C SER A 54 9.29 -2.05 -5.26
N GLY A 55 8.42 -2.99 -5.66
CA GLY A 55 8.55 -3.76 -6.90
C GLY A 55 8.10 -2.99 -8.16
N TYR A 56 7.44 -1.84 -7.99
CA TYR A 56 6.84 -1.06 -9.07
C TYR A 56 7.42 0.35 -9.20
N ILE A 57 8.40 0.73 -8.39
CA ILE A 57 8.98 2.09 -8.37
C ILE A 57 9.44 2.54 -9.76
N SER A 58 10.12 1.68 -10.53
CA SER A 58 10.56 2.04 -11.88
C SER A 58 9.39 2.35 -12.82
N TRP A 59 8.31 1.57 -12.74
CA TRP A 59 7.10 1.81 -13.53
C TRP A 59 6.41 3.12 -13.08
N ILE A 60 6.23 3.31 -11.77
CA ILE A 60 5.63 4.52 -11.20
C ILE A 60 6.41 5.77 -11.65
N ASN A 61 7.74 5.76 -11.51
CA ASN A 61 8.56 6.91 -11.88
C ASN A 61 8.48 7.21 -13.39
N ASN A 62 8.47 6.17 -14.23
CA ASN A 62 8.33 6.35 -15.67
C ASN A 62 6.97 6.94 -16.03
N ASP A 63 5.89 6.47 -15.41
CA ASP A 63 4.54 6.92 -15.74
C ASP A 63 4.25 8.31 -15.19
N VAL A 64 4.70 8.65 -13.98
CA VAL A 64 4.61 10.01 -13.41
C VAL A 64 5.42 11.01 -14.24
N ALA A 65 6.60 10.62 -14.74
CA ALA A 65 7.40 11.49 -15.59
C ALA A 65 6.75 11.77 -16.95
N LYS A 66 6.06 10.77 -17.52
CA LYS A 66 5.37 10.87 -18.82
C LYS A 66 4.01 11.56 -18.72
N ASN A 67 3.26 11.27 -17.66
CA ASN A 67 1.89 11.71 -17.46
C ASN A 67 1.83 12.70 -16.29
N LYS A 68 2.30 13.92 -16.55
CA LYS A 68 2.14 15.03 -15.60
C LYS A 68 0.72 15.59 -15.68
N CYS A 69 -0.24 14.89 -15.10
CA CYS A 69 -1.56 15.49 -14.90
C CYS A 69 -1.63 16.16 -13.52
N CYS A 70 -2.13 17.40 -13.52
CA CYS A 70 -2.60 18.13 -12.34
C CYS A 70 -1.57 18.38 -11.24
N VAL A 71 -0.34 18.78 -11.57
CA VAL A 71 0.43 19.61 -10.61
C VAL A 71 -0.22 20.99 -10.66
N GLY A 72 -1.34 21.14 -9.95
CA GLY A 72 -1.87 22.45 -9.65
C GLY A 72 -0.82 23.17 -8.83
N GLU A 73 -0.24 24.23 -9.39
CA GLU A 73 0.48 25.23 -8.63
C GLU A 73 -0.54 25.84 -7.65
N PHE A 74 -0.32 25.58 -6.36
CA PHE A 74 -0.92 26.35 -5.27
C PHE A 74 0.11 27.34 -4.75
#